data_AF-A0A527YT64-F1
#
_entry.id   AF-A0A527YT64-F1
#
_cell.length_a   1.000
_cell.length_b   1.000
_cell.length_c   1.000
_cell.angle_alpha   90.00
_cell.angle_beta   90.00
_cell.angle_gamma   90.00
#
_symmetry.space_group_name_H-M   'P 1'
#
loop_
_entity.id
_entity.type
_entity.pdbx_description
1 polymer ?
#
loop_
_entity_poly.entity_id
_entity_poly.type
_entity_poly.pdbx_seq_one_letter_code
_entity_poly.pdbx_strand_id
1 'polypeptide(L)'
;AHAAFGHGITAIHQETVLFDDLTVAENIFLGHAPRSRFGTIDWRTMRKNAHEVLNTMGAGHIDADARLKHLGIANKHLVAVARAMSIDAQIVIMDEPTAALSLKEIEELFLLIEFLK
;
A
#
# COMPACT_ATOMS: atom_id res chain seq x y z
N ALA A 1 -20.76 -3.48 -10.59
CA ALA A 1 -19.28 -3.46 -10.55
C ALA A 1 -18.70 -2.14 -11.09
N HIS A 2 -19.05 -1.69 -12.31
CA HIS A 2 -18.46 -0.46 -12.90
C HIS A 2 -18.81 0.87 -12.21
N ALA A 3 -19.90 0.96 -11.44
CA ALA A 3 -20.34 2.22 -10.84
C ALA A 3 -19.57 2.66 -9.58
N ALA A 4 -18.86 1.74 -8.90
CA ALA A 4 -18.25 2.01 -7.60
C ALA A 4 -16.93 2.81 -7.67
N PHE A 5 -16.15 2.65 -8.75
CA PHE A 5 -14.87 3.34 -8.91
C PHE A 5 -15.00 4.85 -9.07
N GLY A 6 -16.14 5.35 -9.54
CA GLY A 6 -16.40 6.80 -9.71
C GLY A 6 -16.62 7.56 -8.39
N HIS A 7 -16.74 6.85 -7.27
CA HIS A 7 -17.02 7.41 -5.95
C HIS A 7 -15.90 7.14 -4.92
N GLY A 8 -14.70 6.75 -5.35
CA GLY A 8 -13.57 6.56 -4.45
C GLY A 8 -13.73 5.41 -3.45
N ILE A 9 -14.63 4.47 -3.71
CA ILE A 9 -14.86 3.31 -2.83
C ILE A 9 -14.01 2.15 -3.34
N THR A 10 -12.91 1.88 -2.64
CA THR A 10 -12.07 0.69 -2.85
C THR A 10 -12.39 -0.34 -1.77
N ALA A 11 -12.87 -1.50 -2.18
CA ALA A 11 -12.99 -2.65 -1.28
C ALA A 11 -11.64 -3.39 -1.24
N ILE A 12 -11.03 -3.46 -0.06
CA ILE A 12 -9.90 -4.35 0.22
C ILE A 12 -10.51 -5.61 0.82
N HIS A 13 -10.43 -6.73 0.10
CA HIS A 13 -10.88 -8.01 0.64
C HIS A 13 -9.81 -9.07 0.39
N GLN A 14 -9.54 -9.81 1.47
CA GLN A 14 -8.51 -10.84 1.63
C GLN A 14 -7.09 -10.28 1.65
N GLU A 15 -6.30 -10.77 2.61
CA GLU A 15 -4.87 -10.51 2.83
C GLU A 15 -4.24 -9.82 1.64
N THR A 16 -3.75 -8.58 1.81
CA THR A 16 -3.09 -7.84 0.73
C THR A 16 -1.99 -8.73 0.14
N VAL A 17 -2.28 -9.46 -0.94
CA VAL A 17 -1.34 -10.40 -1.52
C VAL A 17 -0.25 -9.54 -2.11
N LEU A 18 0.86 -9.48 -1.39
CA LEU A 18 2.08 -8.88 -1.86
C LEU A 18 2.82 -9.95 -2.66
N PHE A 19 3.38 -9.52 -3.78
CA PHE A 19 4.08 -10.39 -4.70
C PHE A 19 5.57 -10.25 -4.46
N ASP A 20 6.19 -11.33 -3.99
CA ASP A 20 7.60 -11.38 -3.59
C ASP A 20 8.58 -11.02 -4.72
N ASP A 21 8.22 -11.33 -5.97
CA ASP A 21 9.04 -11.03 -7.14
C ASP A 21 8.83 -9.63 -7.72
N LEU A 22 7.79 -8.92 -7.28
CA LEU A 22 7.58 -7.52 -7.63
C LEU A 22 8.36 -6.60 -6.71
N THR A 23 8.69 -5.43 -7.22
CA THR A 23 9.28 -4.34 -6.45
C THR A 23 8.28 -3.77 -5.44
N VAL A 24 8.78 -3.03 -4.47
CA VAL A 24 7.96 -2.28 -3.52
C VAL A 24 7.00 -1.34 -4.26
N ALA A 25 7.49 -0.55 -5.22
CA ALA A 25 6.65 0.36 -6.01
C ALA A 25 5.54 -0.37 -6.78
N GLU A 26 5.88 -1.51 -7.41
CA GLU A 26 4.89 -2.33 -8.13
C GLU A 26 3.83 -2.89 -7.19
N ASN A 27 4.22 -3.36 -6.00
CA ASN A 27 3.28 -3.83 -4.99
C ASN A 27 2.34 -2.71 -4.52
N ILE A 28 2.89 -1.52 -4.24
CA ILE A 28 2.12 -0.35 -3.76
C ILE A 28 1.09 0.10 -4.80
N PHE A 29 1.40 0.02 -6.10
CA PHE A 29 0.52 0.52 -7.17
C PHE A 29 -0.19 -0.58 -7.98
N LEU A 30 -0.14 -1.82 -7.52
CA LEU A 30 -0.71 -2.96 -8.25
C LEU A 30 -2.23 -2.79 -8.39
N GLY A 31 -2.69 -2.71 -9.64
CA GLY A 31 -4.11 -2.52 -9.98
C GLY A 31 -4.51 -1.07 -10.27
N HIS A 32 -3.63 -0.09 -9.98
CA HIS A 32 -3.90 1.34 -10.20
C HIS A 32 -2.62 2.12 -10.56
N ALA A 33 -1.69 1.47 -11.27
CA ALA A 33 -0.45 2.09 -11.69
C ALA A 33 -0.69 3.36 -12.54
N PRO A 34 0.09 4.44 -12.32
CA PRO A 34 -0.02 5.65 -13.13
C PRO A 34 0.28 5.33 -14.59
N ARG A 35 -0.45 5.99 -15.50
CA ARG A 35 -0.33 5.77 -16.94
C ARG A 35 0.30 6.98 -17.64
N SER A 36 1.14 6.71 -18.63
CA SER A 36 1.70 7.71 -19.52
C SER A 36 0.63 8.26 -20.47
N ARG A 37 0.96 9.34 -21.19
CA ARG A 37 0.09 9.91 -22.24
C ARG A 37 -0.30 8.92 -23.35
N PHE A 38 0.48 7.85 -23.53
CA PHE A 38 0.21 6.80 -24.52
C PHE A 38 -0.51 5.58 -23.93
N GLY A 39 -0.96 5.65 -22.68
CA GLY A 39 -1.74 4.58 -22.02
C GLY A 39 -0.90 3.43 -21.45
N THR A 40 0.42 3.49 -21.57
CA THR A 40 1.36 2.52 -20.96
C THR A 40 1.64 2.86 -19.50
N ILE A 41 2.21 1.94 -18.72
CA ILE A 41 2.61 2.21 -17.33
C ILE A 41 3.70 3.30 -17.30
N ASP A 42 3.48 4.35 -16.50
CA ASP A 42 4.48 5.37 -16.19
C ASP A 42 5.30 4.97 -14.96
N TRP A 43 6.34 4.19 -15.24
CA TRP A 43 7.26 3.67 -14.23
C TRP A 43 8.03 4.75 -13.46
N ARG A 44 8.24 5.93 -14.05
CA ARG A 44 8.96 7.03 -13.39
C ARG A 44 8.06 7.66 -12.35
N THR A 45 6.82 7.97 -12.73
CA THR A 45 5.83 8.54 -11.81
C THR A 45 5.49 7.55 -10.70
N MET A 46 5.34 6.25 -11.01
CA MET A 46 5.06 5.22 -10.01
C MET A 46 6.13 5.16 -8.91
N ARG A 47 7.42 5.16 -9.27
CA ARG A 47 8.52 5.18 -8.30
C ARG A 47 8.52 6.44 -7.46
N LYS A 48 8.35 7.60 -8.10
CA LYS A 48 8.28 8.88 -7.39
C LYS A 48 7.17 8.87 -6.35
N ASN A 49 5.97 8.43 -6.73
CA ASN A 49 4.83 8.37 -5.83
C ASN A 49 5.04 7.33 -4.71
N ALA A 50 5.67 6.19 -5.02
CA ALA A 50 6.00 5.18 -4.00
C ALA A 50 6.94 5.75 -2.94
N HIS A 51 7.99 6.46 -3.34
CA HIS A 51 8.87 7.15 -2.40
C HIS A 51 8.13 8.19 -1.56
N GLU A 52 7.20 8.95 -2.16
CA GLU A 52 6.42 9.96 -1.45
C GLU A 52 5.49 9.34 -0.39
N VAL A 53 4.79 8.25 -0.73
CA VAL A 53 3.95 7.49 0.21
C VAL A 53 4.79 6.94 1.35
N LEU A 54 5.90 6.25 1.03
CA LEU A 54 6.79 5.67 2.04
C LEU A 54 7.39 6.74 2.97
N ASN A 55 7.81 7.89 2.43
CA ASN A 55 8.34 9.00 3.24
C ASN A 55 7.28 9.60 4.16
N THR A 56 6.06 9.81 3.67
CA THR A 56 4.95 10.35 4.48
C THR A 56 4.62 9.45 5.67
N MET A 57 4.79 8.13 5.51
CA MET A 57 4.59 7.14 6.56
C MET A 57 5.79 6.97 7.50
N GLY A 58 6.87 7.73 7.32
CA GLY A 58 8.11 7.52 8.08
C GLY A 58 8.89 6.27 7.69
N ALA A 59 8.54 5.62 6.58
CA ALA A 59 9.16 4.41 6.03
C ALA A 59 10.14 4.71 4.87
N GLY A 60 10.71 5.92 4.84
CA GLY A 60 11.63 6.38 3.78
C GLY A 60 12.93 5.58 3.64
N HIS A 61 13.24 4.72 4.62
CA HIS A 61 14.36 3.77 4.55
C HIS A 61 14.09 2.59 3.61
N ILE A 62 12.84 2.35 3.21
CA ILE A 62 12.47 1.28 2.28
C ILE A 62 12.72 1.77 0.85
N ASP A 63 13.57 1.05 0.13
CA ASP A 63 13.80 1.31 -1.28
C ASP A 63 12.61 0.86 -2.13
N ALA A 64 12.04 1.79 -2.90
CA ALA A 64 10.91 1.54 -3.78
C ALA A 64 11.25 0.59 -4.95
N ASP A 65 12.52 0.50 -5.33
CA ASP A 65 13.04 -0.40 -6.38
C ASP A 65 13.44 -1.79 -5.86
N ALA A 66 13.51 -1.99 -4.54
CA ALA A 66 13.82 -3.29 -3.97
C ALA A 66 12.70 -4.29 -4.24
N ARG A 67 13.06 -5.54 -4.55
CA ARG A 67 12.08 -6.64 -4.60
C ARG A 67 11.60 -6.98 -3.21
N LEU A 68 10.29 -7.21 -3.09
CA LEU A 68 9.66 -7.47 -1.80
C LEU A 68 10.27 -8.67 -1.07
N LYS A 69 10.70 -9.73 -1.79
CA LYS A 69 11.36 -10.89 -1.19
C LYS A 69 12.64 -10.59 -0.40
N HIS A 70 13.26 -9.44 -0.62
CA HIS A 70 14.48 -9.01 0.09
C HIS A 70 14.16 -8.20 1.36
N LEU A 71 12.88 -7.89 1.62
CA LEU A 71 12.46 -7.15 2.80
C LEU A 71 12.15 -8.12 3.95
N GLY A 72 12.54 -7.72 5.16
CA GLY A 72 12.05 -8.35 6.39
C GLY A 72 10.55 -8.16 6.58
N ILE A 73 9.94 -9.00 7.41
CA ILE A 73 8.48 -9.04 7.63
C ILE A 73 7.91 -7.67 8.01
N ALA A 74 8.57 -6.94 8.92
CA ALA A 74 8.15 -5.60 9.32
C ALA A 74 8.07 -4.61 8.13
N ASN A 75 9.07 -4.63 7.24
CA ASN A 75 9.05 -3.78 6.04
C ASN A 75 7.97 -4.24 5.04
N LYS A 76 7.70 -5.55 4.92
CA LYS A 76 6.58 -6.04 4.09
C LYS A 76 5.22 -5.54 4.61
N HIS A 77 5.02 -5.50 5.93
CA HIS A 77 3.80 -4.91 6.52
C HIS A 77 3.67 -3.42 6.18
N LEU A 78 4.75 -2.63 6.31
CA LEU A 78 4.74 -1.23 5.90
C LEU A 78 4.38 -1.05 4.41
N VAL A 79 4.85 -1.94 3.53
CA VAL A 79 4.49 -1.94 2.11
C VAL A 79 3.00 -2.26 1.89
N ALA A 80 2.42 -3.19 2.66
CA ALA A 80 0.99 -3.47 2.62
C ALA A 80 0.15 -2.25 3.01
N VAL A 81 0.55 -1.54 4.07
CA VAL A 81 -0.09 -0.29 4.50
C VAL A 81 0.08 0.79 3.43
N ALA A 82 1.27 0.94 2.87
CA ALA A 82 1.54 1.90 1.78
C ALA A 82 0.66 1.64 0.55
N ARG A 83 0.38 0.37 0.22
CA ARG A 83 -0.56 0.00 -0.85
C ARG A 83 -2.00 0.38 -0.52
N ALA A 84 -2.43 0.26 0.74
CA ALA A 84 -3.76 0.70 1.12
C ALA A 84 -3.91 2.23 1.02
N MET A 85 -2.85 2.99 1.35
CA MET A 85 -2.81 4.46 1.28
C MET A 85 -2.63 5.01 -0.13
N SER A 86 -1.98 4.27 -1.04
CA SER A 86 -1.75 4.69 -2.42
C SER A 86 -3.02 4.67 -3.27
N ILE A 87 -4.05 3.99 -2.78
CA ILE A 87 -5.39 4.01 -3.34
C ILE A 87 -6.15 5.13 -2.61
N ASP A 88 -6.64 6.11 -3.36
CA ASP A 88 -7.50 7.18 -2.85
C ASP A 88 -8.87 6.60 -2.45
N ALA A 89 -8.88 5.89 -1.32
CA ALA A 89 -10.02 5.16 -0.80
C ALA A 89 -10.74 6.03 0.23
N GLN A 90 -11.96 6.47 -0.10
CA GLN A 90 -12.84 7.19 0.83
C GLN A 90 -13.36 6.30 1.96
N ILE A 91 -13.29 4.97 1.82
CA ILE A 91 -13.72 3.99 2.81
C ILE A 91 -12.74 2.81 2.77
N VAL A 92 -12.14 2.50 3.91
CA VAL A 92 -11.33 1.30 4.14
C VAL A 92 -12.14 0.34 5.01
N ILE A 93 -12.44 -0.86 4.50
CA ILE A 93 -13.12 -1.92 5.27
C ILE A 93 -12.06 -2.97 5.61
N MET A 94 -11.73 -3.10 6.90
CA MET A 94 -10.86 -4.15 7.43
C MET A 94 -11.71 -5.19 8.15
N ASP A 95 -11.70 -6.43 7.68
CA ASP A 95 -12.32 -7.56 8.38
C ASP A 95 -11.25 -8.24 9.24
N GLU A 96 -11.52 -8.41 10.54
CA GLU A 96 -10.64 -9.01 11.56
C GLU A 96 -9.17 -8.49 11.68
N PRO A 97 -8.94 -7.21 12.03
CA PRO A 97 -7.57 -6.68 12.16
C PRO A 97 -6.77 -7.27 13.34
N THR A 98 -7.43 -7.95 14.29
CA THR A 98 -6.84 -8.40 15.56
C THR A 98 -6.46 -9.87 15.61
N ALA A 99 -6.82 -10.69 14.61
CA ALA A 99 -6.66 -12.15 14.69
C ALA A 99 -5.21 -12.64 14.48
N ALA A 100 -4.32 -11.80 13.91
CA ALA A 100 -2.95 -12.18 13.57
C ALA A 100 -1.85 -11.31 14.21
N LEU A 101 -2.20 -10.36 15.06
CA LEU A 101 -1.27 -9.36 15.60
C LEU A 101 -0.95 -9.63 17.07
N SER A 102 0.34 -9.58 17.41
CA SER A 102 0.80 -9.45 18.79
C SER A 102 0.38 -8.09 19.37
N LEU A 103 0.32 -7.96 20.70
CA LEU A 103 -0.12 -6.75 21.39
C LEU A 103 0.60 -5.47 20.91
N LYS A 104 1.88 -5.60 20.57
CA LYS A 104 2.71 -4.51 20.05
C LYS A 104 2.30 -4.08 18.64
N GLU A 105 1.95 -5.04 17.78
CA GLU A 105 1.51 -4.76 16.41
C GLU A 105 0.10 -4.15 16.38
N ILE A 106 -0.73 -4.43 17.40
CA ILE A 106 -2.01 -3.75 17.63
C ILE A 106 -1.77 -2.28 18.00
N GLU A 107 -0.83 -1.98 18.90
CA GLU A 107 -0.48 -0.61 19.28
C GLU A 107 0.05 0.20 18.08
N GLU A 108 0.92 -0.40 17.25
CA GLU A 108 1.43 0.22 16.02
C GLU A 108 0.31 0.47 14.99
N LEU A 109 -0.65 -0.45 14.87
CA LEU A 109 -1.84 -0.28 14.04
C LEU A 109 -2.75 0.85 14.54
N PHE A 110 -2.96 0.95 15.86
CA PHE A 110 -3.78 2.03 16.45
C PHE A 110 -3.15 3.41 16.24
N LEU A 111 -1.83 3.52 16.33
CA LEU A 111 -1.11 4.76 16.01
C LEU A 111 -1.29 5.15 14.54
N LEU A 112 -1.24 4.19 13.61
CA LEU A 112 -1.50 4.44 12.18
C LEU A 112 -2.94 4.91 11.91
N ILE A 113 -3.93 4.38 12.64
CA ILE A 113 -5.33 4.81 12.52
C ILE A 113 -5.53 6.24 13.06
N GLU A 114 -4.81 6.64 14.13
CA GLU A 114 -4.87 8.03 14.62
C GLU A 114 -4.31 9.05 13.62
N PHE A 115 -3.36 8.65 12.77
CA PHE A 115 -2.81 9.52 11.71
C PHE A 115 -3.78 9.78 10.54
N LEU A 116 -4.88 9.02 10.44
CA LEU A 116 -5.90 9.16 9.40
C LEU A 116 -7.13 9.98 9.82
N LYS A 117 -7.13 10.57 11.02
CA LYS A 117 -8.12 11.58 11.46
C LYS A 117 -7.68 12.98 11.08
#